data_AF-A0A917G0L8-F1
#
_entry.id   AF-A0A917G0L8-F1
#
_cell.length_a   1.000
_cell.length_b   1.000
_cell.length_c   1.000
_cell.angle_alpha   90.00
_cell.angle_beta   90.00
_cell.angle_gamma   90.00
#
_symmetry.space_group_name_H-M   'P 1'
#
loop_
_entity.id
_entity.type
_entity.pdbx_description
1 polymer ?
#
loop_
_entity_poly.entity_id
_entity_poly.type
_entity_poly.pdbx_seq_one_letter_code
_entity_poly.pdbx_strand_id
1 'polypeptide(L)'
;MGISTGIVKTAALAACAVAAVSCSGGNTGTPQSASTTTPSATVTTLPPLTRTSAAQAPSAETQTETVTVPAGQPAQPAQVVPCVDPSSDNVRAAVGRLGTDSQGGPFQVIGHTGGNSADGCPTLEWALAQGTGIQDATSQYHVLFFTNKGNYLGTATSYAYSYTDVVKSTDSSVTVHYKWLSPDDPFCCPSNESYVDFTLNGNTITPSGQFPPKP
;
A
#
# COMPACT_ATOMS: atom_id res chain seq x y z
N MET A 1 36.92 -43.21 17.19
CA MET A 1 38.22 -43.18 16.47
C MET A 1 37.95 -42.78 15.03
N GLY A 2 38.36 -41.58 14.64
CA GLY A 2 38.19 -41.04 13.30
C GLY A 2 38.86 -39.67 13.30
N ILE A 3 39.99 -39.58 12.61
CA ILE A 3 41.12 -38.71 12.94
C ILE A 3 41.04 -37.43 12.10
N SER A 4 41.32 -36.32 12.78
CA SER A 4 41.62 -34.99 12.26
C SER A 4 42.59 -35.00 11.08
N THR A 5 42.33 -34.20 10.04
CA THR A 5 43.38 -33.65 9.16
C THR A 5 42.91 -32.30 8.62
N GLY A 6 43.71 -31.27 8.86
CA GLY A 6 43.40 -29.89 8.51
C GLY A 6 44.22 -29.34 7.34
N ILE A 7 43.80 -28.12 6.95
CA ILE A 7 44.54 -26.98 6.40
C ILE A 7 45.31 -27.16 5.09
N VAL A 8 44.89 -26.44 4.05
CA VAL A 8 45.80 -25.64 3.19
C VAL A 8 45.11 -24.32 2.81
N LYS A 9 45.78 -23.21 3.14
CA LYS A 9 45.51 -21.83 2.68
C LYS A 9 45.93 -21.67 1.22
N THR A 10 45.19 -20.90 0.43
CA THR A 10 45.80 -20.17 -0.69
C THR A 10 45.08 -18.85 -0.92
N ALA A 11 45.81 -17.78 -0.66
CA ALA A 11 45.46 -16.41 -1.00
C ALA A 11 45.85 -16.13 -2.45
N ALA A 12 45.04 -15.35 -3.17
CA ALA A 12 45.46 -14.70 -4.41
C ALA A 12 44.89 -13.27 -4.45
N LEU A 13 45.79 -12.31 -4.27
CA LEU A 13 45.60 -10.89 -4.58
C LEU A 13 45.62 -10.68 -6.09
N ALA A 14 44.71 -9.84 -6.61
CA ALA A 14 44.92 -9.14 -7.88
C ALA A 14 44.22 -7.77 -7.85
N ALA A 15 45.04 -6.73 -7.86
CA ALA A 15 44.68 -5.32 -7.99
C ALA A 15 44.80 -4.86 -9.46
N CYS A 16 44.03 -3.83 -9.84
CA CYS A 16 44.23 -2.80 -10.91
C CYS A 16 42.86 -2.31 -11.38
N ALA A 17 42.56 -1.06 -11.77
CA ALA A 17 43.16 0.26 -11.64
C ALA A 17 42.08 1.28 -12.10
N VAL A 18 42.25 2.54 -11.68
CA VAL A 18 41.45 3.76 -11.89
C VAL A 18 41.19 4.18 -13.35
N ALA A 19 40.03 4.83 -13.59
CA ALA A 19 39.89 5.93 -14.55
C ALA A 19 38.78 6.92 -14.09
N ALA A 20 39.15 8.21 -14.01
CA ALA A 20 38.27 9.36 -13.80
C ALA A 20 38.12 10.16 -15.12
N VAL A 21 37.29 11.23 -15.10
CA VAL A 21 37.02 12.26 -16.15
C VAL A 21 35.75 11.96 -16.97
N SER A 22 34.72 12.83 -17.08
CA SER A 22 34.74 14.28 -17.31
C SER A 22 33.44 15.02 -16.89
N CYS A 23 33.56 16.32 -16.63
CA CYS A 23 32.51 17.34 -16.47
C CYS A 23 31.69 17.53 -17.78
N SER A 24 30.48 18.09 -17.81
CA SER A 24 30.20 19.53 -17.67
C SER A 24 28.71 19.80 -17.93
N GLY A 25 28.15 20.86 -17.35
CA GLY A 25 26.95 21.51 -17.90
C GLY A 25 26.01 22.08 -16.85
N GLY A 26 26.41 23.17 -16.20
CA GLY A 26 25.51 23.96 -15.38
C GLY A 26 24.49 24.71 -16.22
N ASN A 27 23.33 25.00 -15.64
CA ASN A 27 22.61 26.23 -15.89
C ASN A 27 21.79 26.62 -14.66
N THR A 28 22.23 27.70 -14.04
CA THR A 28 21.53 28.49 -13.02
C THR A 28 20.28 29.14 -13.60
N GLY A 29 19.16 29.07 -12.89
CA GLY A 29 17.94 29.82 -13.22
C GLY A 29 16.80 29.56 -12.24
N THR A 30 16.82 30.22 -11.07
CA THR A 30 15.62 30.56 -10.29
C THR A 30 15.13 31.96 -10.72
N PRO A 31 13.94 32.42 -10.31
CA PRO A 31 12.60 31.83 -10.47
C PRO A 31 11.67 32.83 -11.19
N GLN A 32 10.59 32.40 -11.88
CA GLN A 32 9.58 33.36 -12.35
C GLN A 32 8.14 32.83 -12.29
N SER A 33 7.43 33.43 -11.33
CA SER A 33 6.03 33.85 -11.27
C SER A 33 4.91 33.04 -11.95
N ALA A 34 3.94 32.72 -11.09
CA ALA A 34 2.56 32.41 -11.39
C ALA A 34 1.91 33.35 -12.41
N SER A 35 0.95 32.81 -13.17
CA SER A 35 -0.09 33.60 -13.82
C SER A 35 -1.42 32.86 -13.72
N THR A 36 -2.25 33.37 -12.81
CA THR A 36 -3.69 33.16 -12.71
C THR A 36 -4.36 33.60 -14.00
N THR A 37 -5.24 32.78 -14.58
CA THR A 37 -6.14 33.26 -15.64
C THR A 37 -7.56 32.81 -15.35
N THR A 38 -8.36 33.78 -14.89
CA THR A 38 -9.82 33.75 -14.81
C THR A 38 -10.37 34.26 -16.15
N PRO A 39 -11.38 33.62 -16.76
CA PRO A 39 -12.23 34.31 -17.73
C PRO A 39 -13.49 34.85 -17.05
N SER A 40 -13.69 36.16 -17.20
CA SER A 40 -14.90 36.90 -16.83
C SER A 40 -15.85 37.01 -18.02
N ALA A 41 -17.11 37.27 -17.70
CA ALA A 41 -18.34 37.11 -18.50
C ALA A 41 -18.41 37.89 -19.82
N THR A 42 -19.34 37.45 -20.69
CA THR A 42 -19.99 38.33 -21.68
C THR A 42 -21.49 38.12 -21.63
N VAL A 43 -22.19 39.21 -21.30
CA VAL A 43 -23.65 39.36 -21.31
C VAL A 43 -24.08 39.69 -22.74
N THR A 44 -25.17 39.09 -23.23
CA THR A 44 -25.88 39.57 -24.42
C THR A 44 -27.37 39.64 -24.13
N THR A 45 -27.88 40.86 -24.23
CA THR A 45 -29.25 41.31 -23.99
C THR A 45 -30.06 41.22 -25.28
N LEU A 46 -31.32 40.77 -25.22
CA LEU A 46 -32.33 41.00 -26.27
C LEU A 46 -33.61 41.63 -25.67
N PRO A 47 -34.29 42.55 -26.40
CA PRO A 47 -35.43 43.34 -25.93
C PRO A 47 -36.80 42.65 -26.12
N PRO A 48 -37.92 43.25 -25.66
CA PRO A 48 -39.11 42.53 -25.18
C PRO A 48 -40.25 42.44 -26.20
N LEU A 49 -41.12 41.45 -26.02
CA LEU A 49 -42.48 41.44 -26.55
C LEU A 49 -43.46 41.13 -25.43
N THR A 50 -44.24 42.14 -25.07
CA THR A 50 -45.49 42.02 -24.31
C THR A 50 -46.54 41.32 -25.14
N ARG A 51 -47.23 40.34 -24.55
CA ARG A 51 -48.67 40.11 -24.82
C ARG A 51 -49.34 39.51 -23.58
N THR A 52 -50.19 40.34 -22.99
CA THR A 52 -51.25 40.00 -22.04
C THR A 52 -52.16 38.91 -22.62
N SER A 53 -52.41 37.85 -21.84
CA SER A 53 -53.64 37.06 -21.95
C SER A 53 -54.02 36.58 -20.55
N ALA A 54 -55.19 37.03 -20.11
CA ALA A 54 -55.76 36.68 -18.83
C ALA A 54 -56.43 35.30 -18.85
N ALA A 55 -56.50 34.71 -17.65
CA ALA A 55 -57.48 33.75 -17.16
C ALA A 55 -57.44 32.30 -17.70
N GLN A 56 -56.97 31.39 -16.84
CA GLN A 56 -57.82 30.36 -16.22
C GLN A 56 -57.06 29.75 -15.03
N ALA A 57 -57.62 29.93 -13.82
CA ALA A 57 -57.14 29.25 -12.63
C ALA A 57 -57.67 27.81 -12.63
N PRO A 58 -56.82 26.77 -12.58
CA PRO A 58 -57.23 25.48 -12.07
C PRO A 58 -57.30 25.59 -10.55
N SER A 59 -58.44 25.24 -9.97
CA SER A 59 -58.59 24.99 -8.55
C SER A 59 -57.47 24.05 -8.10
N ALA A 60 -56.53 24.55 -7.29
CA ALA A 60 -55.58 23.71 -6.57
C ALA A 60 -56.36 23.06 -5.43
N GLU A 61 -56.89 21.87 -5.68
CA GLU A 61 -57.33 20.99 -4.60
C GLU A 61 -56.09 20.60 -3.79
N THR A 62 -56.08 20.99 -2.51
CA THR A 62 -55.10 20.51 -1.54
C THR A 62 -55.29 19.00 -1.37
N GLN A 63 -54.59 18.20 -2.15
CA GLN A 63 -54.46 16.78 -1.90
C GLN A 63 -53.40 16.59 -0.83
N THR A 64 -53.86 16.28 0.38
CA THR A 64 -53.01 15.73 1.43
C THR A 64 -52.69 14.29 1.06
N GLU A 65 -51.65 14.07 0.25
CA GLU A 65 -51.08 12.73 0.09
C GLU A 65 -50.34 12.37 1.39
N THR A 66 -50.93 11.47 2.16
CA THR A 66 -50.24 10.79 3.25
C THR A 66 -49.22 9.83 2.64
N VAL A 67 -47.98 10.28 2.48
CA VAL A 67 -46.84 9.38 2.21
C VAL A 67 -46.57 8.60 3.50
N THR A 68 -47.04 7.37 3.54
CA THR A 68 -46.65 6.41 4.58
C THR A 68 -45.18 6.07 4.37
N VAL A 69 -44.29 6.72 5.14
CA VAL A 69 -42.88 6.34 5.26
C VAL A 69 -42.85 4.92 5.84
N PRO A 70 -42.26 3.92 5.16
CA PRO A 70 -42.08 2.60 5.76
C PRO A 70 -41.32 2.73 7.07
N ALA A 71 -41.82 2.09 8.13
CA ALA A 71 -41.11 2.02 9.40
C ALA A 71 -39.68 1.49 9.12
N GLY A 72 -38.67 2.22 9.61
CA GLY A 72 -37.27 1.87 9.45
C GLY A 72 -37.04 0.43 9.89
N GLN A 73 -36.46 -0.36 8.99
CA GLN A 73 -36.07 -1.74 9.28
C GLN A 73 -35.22 -1.77 10.55
N PRO A 74 -35.45 -2.70 11.49
CA PRO A 74 -34.60 -2.82 12.68
C PRO A 74 -33.14 -2.83 12.26
N ALA A 75 -32.30 -2.00 12.89
CA ALA A 75 -30.88 -1.98 12.62
C ALA A 75 -30.34 -3.40 12.83
N GLN A 76 -29.90 -4.04 11.73
CA GLN A 76 -29.29 -5.35 11.80
C GLN A 76 -28.09 -5.26 12.76
N PRO A 77 -27.88 -6.25 13.65
CA PRO A 77 -26.70 -6.24 14.51
C PRO A 77 -25.45 -6.08 13.66
N ALA A 78 -24.55 -5.18 14.08
CA ALA A 78 -23.28 -5.02 13.41
C ALA A 78 -22.57 -6.38 13.35
N GLN A 79 -22.22 -6.82 12.14
CA GLN A 79 -21.53 -8.09 11.97
C GLN A 79 -20.10 -7.95 12.51
N VAL A 80 -19.70 -8.92 13.34
CA VAL A 80 -18.31 -9.03 13.78
C VAL A 80 -17.50 -9.57 12.61
N VAL A 81 -16.49 -8.80 12.19
CA VAL A 81 -15.62 -9.13 11.04
C VAL A 81 -14.16 -9.22 11.50
N PRO A 82 -13.32 -10.05 10.88
CA PRO A 82 -11.87 -10.02 11.12
C PRO A 82 -11.32 -8.63 10.82
N CYS A 83 -10.26 -8.22 11.52
CA CYS A 83 -9.58 -6.94 11.23
C CYS A 83 -9.04 -6.94 9.79
N VAL A 84 -8.30 -7.99 9.43
CA VAL A 84 -7.98 -8.29 8.04
C VAL A 84 -8.60 -9.63 7.68
N ASP A 85 -9.45 -9.63 6.66
CA ASP A 85 -10.01 -10.84 6.07
C ASP A 85 -9.34 -11.11 4.70
N PRO A 86 -8.47 -12.14 4.60
CA PRO A 86 -7.83 -12.52 3.34
C PRO A 86 -8.80 -12.88 2.21
N SER A 87 -10.03 -13.27 2.54
CA SER A 87 -11.07 -13.61 1.56
C SER A 87 -11.87 -12.40 1.07
N SER A 88 -11.74 -11.25 1.73
CA SER A 88 -12.44 -10.02 1.35
C SER A 88 -11.98 -9.51 -0.02
N ASP A 89 -12.90 -8.89 -0.76
CA ASP A 89 -12.61 -8.37 -2.11
C ASP A 89 -11.49 -7.32 -2.10
N ASN A 90 -11.41 -6.49 -1.06
CA ASN A 90 -10.38 -5.47 -0.93
C ASN A 90 -8.98 -6.08 -0.80
N VAL A 91 -8.82 -7.10 0.05
CA VAL A 91 -7.54 -7.78 0.25
C VAL A 91 -7.19 -8.60 -0.98
N ARG A 92 -8.14 -9.33 -1.57
CA ARG A 92 -7.92 -10.10 -2.81
C ARG A 92 -7.54 -9.20 -3.98
N ALA A 93 -8.17 -8.05 -4.12
CA ALA A 93 -7.82 -7.07 -5.15
C ALA A 93 -6.44 -6.45 -4.92
N ALA A 94 -6.06 -6.17 -3.68
CA ALA A 94 -4.72 -5.66 -3.34
C ALA A 94 -3.63 -6.70 -3.63
N VAL A 95 -3.83 -7.95 -3.23
CA VAL A 95 -2.90 -9.06 -3.52
C VAL A 95 -2.82 -9.35 -5.01
N GLY A 96 -3.94 -9.31 -5.72
CA GLY A 96 -3.97 -9.51 -7.18
C GLY A 96 -3.17 -8.45 -7.96
N ARG A 97 -3.02 -7.23 -7.43
CA ARG A 97 -2.20 -6.16 -8.03
C ARG A 97 -0.69 -6.41 -7.93
N LEU A 98 -0.25 -7.35 -7.07
CA LEU A 98 1.16 -7.74 -6.96
C LEU A 98 1.63 -8.55 -8.18
N GLY A 99 0.71 -9.18 -8.91
CA GLY A 99 1.04 -10.06 -10.03
C GLY A 99 1.57 -11.42 -9.56
N THR A 100 2.65 -11.88 -10.17
CA THR A 100 3.32 -13.14 -9.82
C THR A 100 4.72 -12.89 -9.28
N ASP A 101 5.22 -13.82 -8.49
CA ASP A 101 6.61 -13.87 -8.08
C ASP A 101 7.55 -14.15 -9.28
N SER A 102 8.85 -14.09 -9.03
CA SER A 102 9.91 -14.35 -10.01
C SER A 102 9.89 -15.77 -10.59
N GLN A 103 9.20 -16.70 -9.92
CA GLN A 103 9.02 -18.08 -10.34
C GLN A 103 7.65 -18.32 -10.99
N GLY A 104 6.86 -17.27 -11.22
CA GLY A 104 5.56 -17.31 -11.90
C GLY A 104 4.36 -17.72 -11.03
N GLY A 105 4.54 -17.87 -9.71
CA GLY A 105 3.44 -18.17 -8.79
C GLY A 105 2.69 -16.91 -8.33
N PRO A 106 1.37 -16.96 -8.13
CA PRO A 106 0.64 -15.84 -7.53
C PRO A 106 1.06 -15.60 -6.08
N PHE A 107 0.80 -14.41 -5.56
CA PHE A 107 0.94 -14.14 -4.13
C PHE A 107 -0.30 -14.61 -3.35
N GLN A 108 -0.09 -15.18 -2.16
CA GLN A 108 -1.14 -15.58 -1.23
C GLN A 108 -0.85 -15.06 0.18
N VAL A 109 -1.87 -14.63 0.90
CA VAL A 109 -1.73 -14.15 2.28
C VAL A 109 -1.42 -15.33 3.20
N ILE A 110 -0.33 -15.23 3.95
CA ILE A 110 0.13 -16.24 4.92
C ILE A 110 0.13 -15.73 6.37
N GLY A 111 -0.01 -14.43 6.56
CA GLY A 111 -0.12 -13.78 7.87
C GLY A 111 -0.81 -12.44 7.73
N HIS A 112 -1.50 -11.99 8.77
CA HIS A 112 -2.19 -10.71 8.76
C HIS A 112 -2.48 -10.23 10.18
N THR A 113 -2.96 -8.99 10.31
CA THR A 113 -3.54 -8.49 11.57
C THR A 113 -4.66 -9.41 12.03
N GLY A 114 -4.48 -10.02 13.21
CA GLY A 114 -5.48 -10.84 13.86
C GLY A 114 -6.53 -10.02 14.61
N GLY A 115 -7.43 -10.71 15.30
CA GLY A 115 -8.54 -10.08 16.02
C GLY A 115 -9.75 -9.80 15.12
N ASN A 116 -10.72 -9.10 15.69
CA ASN A 116 -11.99 -8.81 15.03
C ASN A 116 -12.53 -7.43 15.46
N SER A 117 -13.53 -6.94 14.73
CA SER A 117 -14.10 -5.61 14.91
C SER A 117 -14.78 -5.38 16.27
N ALA A 118 -15.14 -6.42 17.02
CA ALA A 118 -15.73 -6.27 18.35
C ALA A 118 -14.69 -5.85 19.41
N ASP A 119 -13.43 -6.28 19.24
CA ASP A 119 -12.32 -5.95 20.15
C ASP A 119 -11.60 -4.64 19.75
N GLY A 120 -11.95 -4.09 18.59
CA GLY A 120 -11.30 -2.93 17.99
C GLY A 120 -10.10 -3.32 17.15
N CYS A 121 -10.11 -2.92 15.88
CA CYS A 121 -9.00 -3.15 14.97
C CYS A 121 -8.02 -1.98 14.96
N PRO A 122 -6.70 -2.25 14.89
CA PRO A 122 -5.69 -1.20 14.90
C PRO A 122 -5.86 -0.28 13.69
N THR A 123 -5.61 1.01 13.85
CA THR A 123 -5.72 1.98 12.76
C THR A 123 -4.92 1.58 11.52
N LEU A 124 -3.72 1.02 11.71
CA LEU A 124 -2.86 0.43 10.69
C LEU A 124 -2.91 -1.10 10.77
N GLU A 125 -3.45 -1.71 9.73
CA GLU A 125 -3.51 -3.16 9.55
C GLU A 125 -2.51 -3.62 8.49
N TRP A 126 -2.16 -4.90 8.52
CA TRP A 126 -1.19 -5.48 7.59
C TRP A 126 -1.59 -6.89 7.12
N ALA A 127 -1.08 -7.27 5.95
CA ALA A 127 -1.07 -8.63 5.45
C ALA A 127 0.30 -8.97 4.86
N LEU A 128 0.84 -10.13 5.22
CA LEU A 128 2.05 -10.71 4.64
C LEU A 128 1.62 -11.70 3.56
N ALA A 129 2.00 -11.42 2.33
CA ALA A 129 1.75 -12.28 1.19
C ALA A 129 3.05 -12.96 0.72
N GLN A 130 3.01 -14.27 0.53
CA GLN A 130 4.10 -15.09 0.01
C GLN A 130 3.79 -15.50 -1.44
N GLY A 131 4.78 -15.40 -2.32
CA GLY A 131 4.71 -15.92 -3.68
C GLY A 131 4.64 -17.43 -3.67
N THR A 132 3.74 -18.03 -4.45
CA THR A 132 3.49 -19.48 -4.45
C THR A 132 4.22 -20.24 -5.56
N GLY A 133 5.30 -19.67 -6.11
CA GLY A 133 6.14 -20.33 -7.09
C GLY A 133 6.96 -21.45 -6.43
N ILE A 134 8.28 -21.38 -6.52
CA ILE A 134 9.13 -22.35 -5.79
C ILE A 134 9.08 -22.02 -4.30
N GLN A 135 8.48 -22.91 -3.50
CA GLN A 135 8.33 -22.78 -2.05
C GLN A 135 9.59 -23.25 -1.32
N ASP A 136 10.69 -22.52 -1.47
CA ASP A 136 11.93 -22.77 -0.74
C ASP A 136 12.37 -21.53 0.07
N ALA A 137 13.60 -21.55 0.57
CA ALA A 137 14.19 -20.46 1.36
C ALA A 137 14.25 -19.11 0.60
N THR A 138 14.10 -19.12 -0.73
CA THR A 138 14.11 -17.93 -1.59
C THR A 138 12.71 -17.41 -1.93
N SER A 139 11.66 -17.99 -1.33
CA SER A 139 10.28 -17.49 -1.43
C SER A 139 10.22 -15.97 -1.27
N GLN A 140 9.46 -15.30 -2.12
CA GLN A 140 9.35 -13.84 -2.11
C GLN A 140 8.12 -13.38 -1.33
N TYR A 141 8.26 -12.28 -0.61
CA TYR A 141 7.22 -11.75 0.25
C TYR A 141 6.92 -10.29 -0.03
N HIS A 142 5.65 -9.93 0.13
CA HIS A 142 5.18 -8.55 0.20
C HIS A 142 4.44 -8.34 1.52
N VAL A 143 4.70 -7.22 2.19
CA VAL A 143 3.85 -6.71 3.27
C VAL A 143 2.94 -5.64 2.68
N LEU A 144 1.64 -5.83 2.80
CA LEU A 144 0.59 -4.92 2.38
C LEU A 144 0.02 -4.21 3.60
N PHE A 145 -0.34 -2.94 3.45
CA PHE A 145 -0.94 -2.14 4.51
C PHE A 145 -2.36 -1.73 4.20
N PHE A 146 -3.20 -1.71 5.23
CA PHE A 146 -4.60 -1.32 5.15
C PHE A 146 -4.96 -0.39 6.31
N THR A 147 -5.97 0.44 6.12
CA THR A 147 -6.67 1.11 7.23
C THR A 147 -7.64 0.12 7.87
N ASN A 148 -8.01 0.30 9.14
CA ASN A 148 -9.11 -0.43 9.82
C ASN A 148 -10.52 -0.37 9.17
N LYS A 149 -10.65 0.33 8.05
CA LYS A 149 -11.84 0.35 7.18
C LYS A 149 -11.68 -0.50 5.92
N GLY A 150 -10.58 -1.26 5.80
CA GLY A 150 -10.25 -2.10 4.65
C GLY A 150 -9.67 -1.35 3.44
N ASN A 151 -9.33 -0.06 3.55
CA ASN A 151 -8.70 0.67 2.44
C ASN A 151 -7.23 0.28 2.30
N TYR A 152 -6.81 -0.11 1.10
CA TYR A 152 -5.42 -0.41 0.79
C TYR A 152 -4.56 0.85 0.75
N LEU A 153 -3.45 0.85 1.50
CA LEU A 153 -2.52 1.97 1.62
C LEU A 153 -1.25 1.78 0.76
N GLY A 154 -0.98 0.56 0.29
CA GLY A 154 0.22 0.23 -0.47
C GLY A 154 1.00 -0.93 0.14
N THR A 155 2.15 -1.23 -0.46
CA THR A 155 3.11 -2.21 0.06
C THR A 155 4.22 -1.51 0.85
N ALA A 156 4.87 -2.26 1.75
CA ALA A 156 6.08 -1.83 2.45
C ALA A 156 7.22 -1.46 1.51
N THR A 157 7.33 -2.18 0.40
CA THR A 157 8.35 -1.99 -0.64
C THR A 157 7.76 -2.24 -2.02
N SER A 158 8.34 -1.63 -3.06
CA SER A 158 7.97 -1.89 -4.45
C SER A 158 8.41 -3.26 -4.95
N TYR A 159 9.48 -3.82 -4.38
CA TYR A 159 10.01 -5.14 -4.72
C TYR A 159 9.61 -6.16 -3.65
N ALA A 160 9.43 -7.41 -4.09
CA ALA A 160 9.26 -8.55 -3.18
C ALA A 160 10.65 -9.01 -2.69
N TYR A 161 10.77 -9.23 -1.38
CA TYR A 161 12.03 -9.67 -0.75
C TYR A 161 11.85 -11.05 -0.12
N SER A 162 12.89 -11.86 -0.15
CA SER A 162 12.95 -13.11 0.64
C SER A 162 13.23 -12.79 2.12
N TYR A 163 13.04 -13.77 3.00
CA TYR A 163 13.32 -13.66 4.45
C TYR A 163 12.72 -12.41 5.09
N THR A 164 11.43 -12.17 4.82
CA THR A 164 10.70 -11.00 5.30
C THR A 164 9.59 -11.43 6.24
N ASP A 165 9.58 -10.87 7.44
CA ASP A 165 8.61 -11.19 8.49
C ASP A 165 8.07 -9.91 9.14
N VAL A 166 6.81 -9.94 9.59
CA VAL A 166 6.24 -8.90 10.44
C VAL A 166 6.43 -9.30 11.90
N VAL A 167 7.28 -8.57 12.63
CA VAL A 167 7.70 -8.95 13.99
C VAL A 167 7.00 -8.16 15.09
N LYS A 168 6.40 -7.02 14.75
CA LYS A 168 5.66 -6.19 15.71
C LYS A 168 4.57 -5.40 15.01
N SER A 169 3.44 -5.24 15.69
CA SER A 169 2.34 -4.38 15.26
C SER A 169 1.80 -3.64 16.48
N THR A 170 1.49 -2.36 16.31
CA THR A 170 0.77 -1.51 17.28
C THR A 170 -0.49 -0.96 16.60
N ASP A 171 -1.17 0.01 17.22
CA ASP A 171 -2.33 0.67 16.60
C ASP A 171 -1.97 1.40 15.30
N SER A 172 -0.83 2.08 15.25
CA SER A 172 -0.45 2.95 14.13
C SER A 172 0.91 2.63 13.53
N SER A 173 1.57 1.56 13.97
CA SER A 173 2.88 1.14 13.45
C SER A 173 3.01 -0.35 13.23
N VAL A 174 3.77 -0.74 12.22
CA VAL A 174 4.16 -2.13 11.94
C VAL A 174 5.66 -2.19 11.74
N THR A 175 6.34 -3.12 12.40
CA THR A 175 7.77 -3.36 12.23
C THR A 175 7.97 -4.60 11.37
N VAL A 176 8.65 -4.42 10.24
CA VAL A 176 9.03 -5.52 9.34
C VAL A 176 10.51 -5.83 9.54
N HIS A 177 10.82 -7.10 9.75
CA HIS A 177 12.17 -7.63 9.78
C HIS A 177 12.54 -8.13 8.39
N TYR A 178 13.61 -7.59 7.83
CA TYR A 178 14.17 -8.04 6.57
C TYR A 178 15.52 -8.70 6.81
N LYS A 179 15.79 -9.78 6.09
CA LYS A 179 17.10 -10.39 6.03
C LYS A 179 17.54 -10.63 4.58
N TRP A 180 18.84 -10.65 4.32
CA TRP A 180 19.36 -10.94 2.99
C TRP A 180 20.76 -11.56 3.04
N LEU A 181 21.05 -12.35 2.02
CA LEU A 181 22.28 -13.11 1.91
C LEU A 181 23.45 -12.22 1.52
N SER A 182 24.59 -12.40 2.19
CA SER A 182 25.91 -12.08 1.65
C SER A 182 26.32 -13.12 0.60
N PRO A 183 27.30 -12.84 -0.28
CA PRO A 183 27.73 -13.78 -1.33
C PRO A 183 28.12 -15.18 -0.85
N ASP A 184 28.64 -15.29 0.38
CA ASP A 184 29.10 -16.56 0.97
C ASP A 184 28.08 -17.18 1.95
N ASP A 185 26.89 -16.58 2.09
CA ASP A 185 25.87 -17.09 3.01
C ASP A 185 25.16 -18.32 2.42
N PRO A 186 24.95 -19.40 3.22
CA PRO A 186 24.04 -20.46 2.82
C PRO A 186 22.58 -19.96 2.88
N PHE A 187 21.72 -20.47 1.99
CA PHE A 187 20.30 -20.09 1.92
C PHE A 187 19.51 -20.21 3.24
N CYS A 188 19.94 -21.06 4.17
CA CYS A 188 19.26 -21.17 5.47
C CYS A 188 19.48 -19.94 6.37
N CYS A 189 20.55 -19.20 6.14
CA CYS A 189 21.19 -18.44 7.20
C CYS A 189 21.73 -17.10 6.68
N PRO A 190 20.84 -16.15 6.30
CA PRO A 190 21.26 -14.79 5.97
C PRO A 190 21.95 -14.13 7.16
N SER A 191 23.10 -13.51 6.89
CA SER A 191 23.92 -12.78 7.87
C SER A 191 23.53 -11.32 8.03
N ASN A 192 22.92 -10.72 7.00
CA ASN A 192 22.47 -9.33 7.06
C ASN A 192 21.01 -9.26 7.46
N GLU A 193 20.67 -8.27 8.28
CA GLU A 193 19.31 -7.99 8.70
C GLU A 193 19.07 -6.52 9.00
N SER A 194 17.80 -6.11 8.97
CA SER A 194 17.35 -4.79 9.36
C SER A 194 15.89 -4.83 9.79
N TYR A 195 15.52 -3.89 10.65
CA TYR A 195 14.15 -3.65 11.07
C TYR A 195 13.68 -2.31 10.50
N VAL A 196 12.51 -2.30 9.87
CA VAL A 196 11.89 -1.10 9.33
C VAL A 196 10.55 -0.89 10.02
N ASP A 197 10.41 0.25 10.69
CA ASP A 197 9.17 0.70 11.29
C ASP A 197 8.36 1.51 10.28
N PHE A 198 7.14 1.05 10.01
CA PHE A 198 6.18 1.74 9.16
C PHE A 198 5.15 2.41 10.06
N THR A 199 5.14 3.74 10.12
CA THR A 199 4.19 4.50 10.95
C THR A 199 3.15 5.20 10.08
N LEU A 200 1.89 5.01 10.42
CA LEU A 200 0.78 5.69 9.77
C LEU A 200 0.57 7.07 10.40
N ASN A 201 0.69 8.11 9.57
CA ASN A 201 0.37 9.49 9.91
C ASN A 201 -0.73 9.99 8.96
N GLY A 202 -1.96 10.04 9.47
CA GLY A 202 -3.15 10.29 8.63
C GLY A 202 -3.37 9.14 7.64
N ASN A 203 -3.17 9.40 6.34
CA ASN A 203 -3.27 8.40 5.28
C ASN A 203 -1.90 8.06 4.65
N THR A 204 -0.80 8.54 5.23
CA THR A 204 0.54 8.35 4.70
C THR A 204 1.34 7.43 5.63
N ILE A 205 1.98 6.41 5.05
CA ILE A 205 2.91 5.55 5.77
C ILE A 205 4.32 6.10 5.60
N THR A 206 5.00 6.32 6.73
CA THR A 206 6.39 6.76 6.76
C THR A 206 7.27 5.60 7.25
N PRO A 207 8.17 5.07 6.41
CA PRO A 207 9.13 4.08 6.84
C PRO A 207 10.31 4.72 7.56
N SER A 208 10.82 4.03 8.58
CA SER A 208 12.04 4.38 9.32
C SER A 208 12.88 3.12 9.51
N GLY A 209 14.05 3.08 8.88
CA GLY A 209 14.96 1.93 8.93
C GLY A 209 15.73 1.76 7.62
N GLN A 210 16.59 0.76 7.57
CA GLN A 210 17.33 0.41 6.36
C GLN A 210 16.58 -0.68 5.59
N PHE A 211 16.43 -0.48 4.28
CA PHE A 211 15.90 -1.51 3.39
C PHE A 211 17.00 -2.42 2.85
N PRO A 212 16.68 -3.67 2.49
CA PRO A 212 17.60 -4.53 1.74
C PRO A 212 18.02 -3.87 0.43
N PRO A 213 19.19 -4.26 -0.12
CA PRO A 213 19.54 -3.93 -1.50
C PRO A 213 18.48 -4.45 -2.45
N LYS A 214 18.22 -3.73 -3.53
CA LYS A 214 17.30 -4.18 -4.59
C LYS A 214 17.69 -5.59 -5.08
N PRO A 215 16.72 -6.50 -5.29
CA PRO A 215 16.98 -7.84 -5.82
C PRO A 215 17.45 -7.80 -7.28
#